data_AF-A0A511YSH9-F1
#
_entry.id   AF-A0A511YSH9-F1
#
_cell.length_a   1.000
_cell.length_b   1.000
_cell.length_c   1.000
_cell.angle_alpha   90.00
_cell.angle_beta   90.00
_cell.angle_gamma   90.00
#
_symmetry.space_group_name_H-M   'P 1'
#
loop_
_entity.id
_entity.type
_entity.pdbx_description
1 polymer ?
#
loop_
_entity_poly.entity_id
_entity_poly.type
_entity_poly.pdbx_seq_one_letter_code
_entity_poly.pdbx_strand_id
1 'polypeptide(L)' 'MKQTDNIIKAEPGKCFRRKIDGVVFGDEVYLGTTYYLDGIRLEKPIQENPDDFEEIEIEVQTEEIHK' A
#
# COMPACT_ATOMS: atom_id res chain seq x y z
N MET A 1 -3.35 -0.80 12.03
CA MET A 1 -4.16 -0.19 10.95
C MET A 1 -5.38 0.50 11.53
N LYS A 2 -5.60 1.75 11.13
CA LYS A 2 -6.84 2.50 11.38
C LYS A 2 -7.50 2.87 10.05
N GLN A 3 -8.81 2.68 9.95
CA GLN A 3 -9.61 3.14 8.81
C GLN A 3 -10.46 4.36 9.21
N THR A 4 -10.57 5.34 8.32
CA THR A 4 -11.50 6.47 8.44
C THR A 4 -12.01 6.81 7.05
N ASP A 5 -13.32 6.70 6.83
CA ASP A 5 -13.95 6.78 5.51
C ASP A 5 -13.28 5.83 4.50
N ASN A 6 -12.79 6.36 3.38
CA ASN A 6 -12.07 5.61 2.34
C ASN A 6 -10.54 5.67 2.51
N ILE A 7 -10.03 6.02 3.68
CA ILE A 7 -8.59 6.12 3.96
C ILE A 7 -8.21 5.03 4.96
N ILE A 8 -7.16 4.28 4.64
CA ILE A 8 -6.48 3.39 5.60
C ILE A 8 -5.11 3.97 5.96
N LYS A 9 -4.77 3.90 7.24
CA LYS A 9 -3.49 4.36 7.79
C LYS A 9 -2.80 3.25 8.56
N ALA A 10 -1.54 3.03 8.23
CA ALA A 10 -0.69 2.03 8.84
C ALA A 10 -0.25 2.47 10.25
N GLU A 11 0.15 1.52 11.08
CA GLU A 11 0.84 1.83 12.34
C GLU A 11 2.16 2.57 12.09
N PRO A 12 2.65 3.39 13.05
CA PRO A 12 3.91 4.11 12.90
C PRO A 12 5.08 3.17 12.56
N GLY A 13 5.86 3.55 11.53
CA GLY A 13 7.00 2.76 11.06
C GLY A 13 6.67 1.70 10.01
N LYS A 14 5.39 1.55 9.65
CA LYS A 14 4.92 0.59 8.64
C LYS A 14 4.39 1.27 7.39
N CYS A 15 4.31 0.50 6.31
CA CYS A 15 3.61 0.88 5.10
C CYS A 15 2.68 -0.24 4.63
N PHE A 16 1.90 0.02 3.58
CA PHE A 16 0.99 -0.96 3.02
C PHE A 16 1.59 -1.69 1.82
N ARG A 17 1.35 -3.01 1.76
CA ARG A 17 1.51 -3.81 0.55
C ARG A 17 0.15 -4.31 0.10
N ARG A 18 -0.18 -4.14 -1.18
CA ARG A 18 -1.39 -4.73 -1.76
C ARG A 18 -1.15 -6.21 -2.05
N LYS A 19 -1.98 -7.08 -1.48
CA LYS A 19 -1.76 -8.54 -1.44
C LYS A 19 -1.75 -9.20 -2.80
N ILE A 20 -2.56 -8.70 -3.74
CA ILE A 20 -2.77 -9.35 -5.04
C ILE A 20 -1.58 -9.20 -5.99
N ASP A 21 -0.85 -8.09 -5.91
CA ASP A 21 0.26 -7.77 -6.81
C ASP A 21 1.56 -7.37 -6.11
N GLY A 22 1.56 -7.29 -4.78
CA GLY A 22 2.75 -6.98 -3.99
C GLY A 22 3.22 -5.53 -4.08
N VAL A 23 2.45 -4.64 -4.73
CA VAL A 23 2.81 -3.22 -4.85
C VAL A 23 2.84 -2.59 -3.46
N VAL A 24 3.93 -1.88 -3.17
CA VAL A 24 4.15 -1.17 -1.91
C VAL A 24 3.68 0.27 -2.05
N PHE A 25 2.85 0.70 -1.11
CA PHE A 25 2.32 2.04 -0.96
C PHE A 25 2.96 2.71 0.26
N GLY A 26 2.61 3.97 0.52
CA GLY A 26 3.02 4.67 1.75
C GLY A 26 2.32 4.13 3.00
N ASP A 27 2.42 4.90 4.09
CA ASP A 27 1.72 4.66 5.36
C ASP A 27 0.22 5.04 5.29
N GLU A 28 -0.21 5.72 4.23
CA GLU A 28 -1.59 6.14 4.01
C GLU A 28 -2.03 5.76 2.58
N VAL A 29 -3.18 5.10 2.46
CA VAL A 29 -3.78 4.69 1.18
C VAL A 29 -5.22 5.20 1.10
N TYR A 30 -5.52 5.87 -0.01
CA TYR A 30 -6.89 6.25 -0.38
C TYR A 30 -7.49 5.12 -1.21
N LEU A 31 -8.43 4.40 -0.62
CA LEU A 31 -9.16 3.33 -1.28
C LEU A 31 -10.02 3.91 -2.39
N GLY A 32 -9.88 3.33 -3.57
CA GLY A 32 -10.61 3.76 -4.76
C GLY A 32 -10.84 2.60 -5.72
N THR A 33 -11.13 2.94 -6.96
CA THR A 33 -11.26 1.94 -8.02
C THR A 33 -9.92 1.79 -8.73
N THR A 34 -9.33 0.60 -8.67
CA THR A 34 -8.12 0.29 -9.42
C THR A 34 -8.45 -0.25 -10.82
N TYR A 35 -7.70 0.22 -11.81
CA TYR A 35 -7.78 -0.21 -13.20
C TYR A 35 -6.58 -1.07 -13.61
N TYR A 36 -5.58 -1.16 -12.75
CA TYR A 36 -4.30 -1.82 -13.01
C TYR A 36 -3.84 -2.61 -11.78
N LEU A 37 -3.37 -3.83 -12.01
CA LEU A 37 -2.63 -4.63 -11.03
C LEU A 37 -1.30 -5.01 -11.65
N ASP A 38 -0.19 -4.82 -10.94
CA ASP A 38 1.17 -5.08 -11.45
C ASP A 38 1.45 -4.44 -12.83
N GLY A 39 0.92 -3.23 -13.07
CA GLY A 39 1.03 -2.53 -14.36
C GLY A 39 0.16 -3.12 -15.49
N ILE A 40 -0.58 -4.21 -15.25
CA ILE A 40 -1.48 -4.85 -16.21
C ILE A 40 -2.88 -4.24 -16.09
N ARG A 41 -3.42 -3.75 -17.21
CA ARG A 41 -4.78 -3.22 -17.27
C ARG A 41 -5.80 -4.35 -17.06
N LEU A 42 -6.74 -4.13 -16.15
CA LEU A 42 -7.82 -5.06 -15.87
C LEU A 42 -8.92 -5.00 -16.96
N GLU A 43 -9.55 -6.14 -17.24
CA GLU A 43 -10.77 -6.20 -18.07
C GLU A 43 -11.92 -5.44 -17.40
N LYS A 44 -12.03 -5.59 -16.07
CA LYS A 44 -13.00 -4.88 -15.23
C LYS A 44 -12.28 -4.22 -14.06
N PRO A 45 -12.52 -2.93 -13.78
CA PRO A 45 -11.96 -2.27 -12.62
C PRO A 45 -12.45 -2.93 -11.32
N ILE A 46 -11.61 -2.89 -10.29
CA ILE A 46 -11.90 -3.46 -8.97
C ILE A 46 -11.98 -2.32 -7.96
N GLN A 47 -13.01 -2.34 -7.12
CA GLN A 47 -13.08 -1.44 -5.97
C GLN A 47 -12.21 -2.01 -4.85
N GLU A 48 -11.21 -1.23 -4.43
CA GLU A 48 -10.29 -1.60 -3.36
C GLU A 48 -10.97 -1.49 -1.99
N ASN A 49 -10.60 -2.43 -1.12
CA ASN A 49 -11.03 -2.54 0.26
C ASN A 49 -9.81 -2.63 1.18
N PRO A 50 -9.94 -2.29 2.48
CA PRO A 50 -8.84 -2.42 3.44
C PRO A 50 -8.19 -3.81 3.45
N ASP A 51 -9.00 -4.86 3.28
CA ASP A 51 -8.56 -6.26 3.31
C ASP A 51 -7.66 -6.63 2.13
N ASP A 52 -7.60 -5.81 1.07
CA ASP A 52 -6.68 -6.00 -0.05
C ASP A 52 -5.23 -5.66 0.32
N PHE A 53 -5.01 -5.04 1.48
CA PHE A 53 -3.71 -4.58 1.94
C PHE A 53 -3.27 -5.30 3.21
N GLU A 54 -1.95 -5.34 3.41
CA GLU A 54 -1.31 -5.74 4.66
C GLU A 54 -0.27 -4.70 5.06
N GLU A 55 -0.05 -4.55 6.37
CA GLU A 55 1.05 -3.72 6.88
C GLU A 55 2.37 -4.49 6.79
N ILE A 56 3.41 -3.82 6.28
CA ILE A 56 4.78 -4.32 6.28
C ILE A 56 5.69 -3.32 7.01
N GLU A 57 6.73 -3.83 7.67
CA GLU A 57 7.75 -3.00 8.32
C GLU A 57 8.63 -2.32 7.27
N ILE A 58 8.99 -1.05 7.49
CA ILE A 58 9.93 -0.33 6.63
C ILE A 58 11.34 -0.57 7.19
N GLU A 59 12.13 -1.43 6.54
CA GLU A 59 13.57 -1.49 6.81
C GLU A 59 14.24 -0.28 6.14
N VAL A 60 14.44 0.79 6.91
CA VAL A 60 15.23 1.94 6.43
C VAL A 60 16.70 1.54 6.47
N GLN A 61 17.24 1.10 5.34
CA GLN A 61 18.70 1.01 5.18
C GLN A 61 19.24 2.42 4.99
N THR A 62 19.73 3.03 6.07
CA THR A 62 20.51 4.26 5.97
C THR A 62 21.90 3.89 5.46
N GLU A 63 22.22 4.19 4.21
CA GLU A 63 23.61 4.21 3.76
C GLU A 63 24.29 5.40 4.46
N GLU A 64 25.16 5.12 5.43
CA GLU A 64 26.04 6.13 5.99
C GLU A 64 26.99 6.62 4.90
N ILE A 65 26.71 7.80 4.35
CA ILE A 65 27.58 8.47 3.39
C ILE A 65 28.87 8.87 4.13
N HIS A 66 29.87 8.00 4.12
CA HIS A 66 31.19 8.30 4.67
C HIS A 66 31.84 9.40 3.82
N LYS A 67 32.10 10.55 4.46
CA LYS A 67 32.73 11.74 3.86
C LYS A 67 34.25 11.66 3.93
#